data_AF-A0A3D0QRW3-F1
#
_entry.id   AF-A0A3D0QRW3-F1
#
_cell.length_a   1.000
_cell.length_b   1.000
_cell.length_c   1.000
_cell.angle_alpha   90.00
_cell.angle_beta   90.00
_cell.angle_gamma   90.00
#
_symmetry.space_group_name_H-M   'P 1'
#
loop_
_entity.id
_entity.type
_entity.pdbx_description
1 polymer ?
#
loop_
_entity_poly.entity_id
_entity_poly.type
_entity_poly.pdbx_seq_one_letter_code
_entity_poly.pdbx_strand_id
1 'polypeptide(L)'
;RMRALVRSLEERALLDPRPGRTADEAAAEAGRPLPAHADRLRAAARDFDDVVYGGRHATAETYARLRELDVELQQARPLLDADRALDAV
;
A
#
# COMPACT_ATOMS: atom_id res chain seq x y z
N ARG A 1 -1.24 10.03 5.48
CA ARG A 1 -1.56 9.59 4.10
C ARG A 1 -1.55 8.07 3.95
N MET A 2 -0.68 7.34 4.65
CA MET A 2 -0.64 5.87 4.60
C MET A 2 -2.01 5.19 4.76
N ARG A 3 -2.81 5.57 5.77
CA ARG A 3 -4.19 5.05 5.93
C ARG A 3 -5.07 5.22 4.69
N ALA A 4 -4.93 6.33 3.96
CA ALA A 4 -5.71 6.58 2.75
C ALA A 4 -5.23 5.68 1.59
N LEU A 5 -3.92 5.47 1.46
CA LEU A 5 -3.35 4.55 0.48
C LEU A 5 -3.83 3.12 0.74
N VAL A 6 -3.75 2.64 1.99
CA VAL A 6 -4.25 1.31 2.38
C VAL A 6 -5.75 1.20 2.09
N ARG A 7 -6.53 2.22 2.45
CA ARG A 7 -7.97 2.24 2.16
C ARG A 7 -8.27 2.17 0.67
N SER A 8 -7.52 2.89 -0.17
CA SER A 8 -7.70 2.84 -1.63
C SER A 8 -7.38 1.45 -2.20
N LEU A 9 -6.38 0.76 -1.65
CA LEU A 9 -6.06 -0.62 -2.03
C LEU A 9 -7.16 -1.61 -1.59
N GLU A 10 -7.75 -1.42 -0.42
CA GLU A 10 -8.92 -2.21 0.05
C GLU A 10 -10.14 -1.99 -0.84
N GLU A 11 -10.45 -0.74 -1.19
CA GLU A 11 -11.57 -0.39 -2.08
C GLU A 11 -11.42 -1.00 -3.49
N ARG A 12 -10.19 -1.28 -3.90
CA ARG A 12 -9.86 -1.94 -5.17
C ARG A 12 -9.69 -3.45 -5.05
N ALA A 13 -10.02 -4.04 -3.89
CA ALA A 13 -9.87 -5.46 -3.59
C ALA A 13 -8.43 -6.00 -3.79
N LEU A 14 -7.42 -5.14 -3.61
CA LEU A 14 -6.01 -5.55 -3.62
C LEU A 14 -5.49 -5.89 -2.21
N LEU A 15 -6.26 -5.53 -1.19
CA LEU A 15 -6.06 -5.88 0.21
C LEU A 15 -7.40 -6.27 0.83
N ASP A 16 -7.41 -7.36 1.59
CA ASP A 16 -8.60 -7.71 2.38
C ASP A 16 -8.71 -6.79 3.61
N PRO A 17 -9.87 -6.19 3.94
CA PRO A 17 -9.98 -5.35 5.13
C PRO A 17 -9.77 -6.15 6.41
N ARG A 18 -8.75 -5.80 7.20
CA ARG A 18 -8.54 -6.40 8.53
C ARG A 18 -7.98 -5.39 9.54
N PRO A 19 -8.52 -5.38 10.78
CA PRO A 19 -8.00 -4.51 11.82
C PRO A 19 -6.57 -4.95 12.21
N GLY A 20 -5.76 -3.98 12.63
CA GLY A 20 -4.42 -4.25 13.16
C GLY A 20 -3.33 -4.54 12.12
N ARG A 21 -3.63 -4.52 10.81
CA ARG A 21 -2.62 -4.67 9.76
C ARG A 21 -1.56 -3.55 9.86
N THR A 22 -0.29 -3.92 9.83
CA THR A 22 0.83 -2.96 9.82
C THR A 22 1.07 -2.36 8.43
N ALA A 23 1.84 -1.28 8.38
CA ALA A 23 2.24 -0.65 7.13
C ALA A 23 3.06 -1.59 6.24
N ASP A 24 4.00 -2.33 6.83
CA ASP A 24 4.81 -3.34 6.13
C ASP A 24 3.97 -4.49 5.58
N GLU A 25 3.01 -5.00 6.37
CA GLU A 25 2.10 -6.05 5.93
C GLU A 25 1.26 -5.57 4.73
N ALA A 26 0.73 -4.35 4.79
CA ALA A 26 -0.01 -3.77 3.68
C ALA A 26 0.86 -3.63 2.42
N ALA A 27 2.09 -3.14 2.57
CA ALA A 27 3.01 -2.99 1.45
C ALA A 27 3.41 -4.34 0.83
N ALA A 28 3.71 -5.35 1.66
CA ALA A 28 4.08 -6.68 1.20
C ALA A 28 2.92 -7.39 0.50
N GLU A 29 1.70 -7.29 1.03
CA GLU A 29 0.50 -7.93 0.49
C GLU A 29 0.07 -7.27 -0.82
N ALA A 30 0.03 -5.93 -0.88
CA ALA A 30 -0.31 -5.17 -2.09
C ALA A 30 0.77 -5.25 -3.18
N GLY A 31 2.03 -5.46 -2.81
CA GLY A 31 3.12 -5.65 -3.76
C GLY A 31 3.03 -6.94 -4.58
N ARG A 32 2.30 -7.96 -4.09
CA ARG A 32 2.12 -9.24 -4.81
C ARG A 32 1.36 -9.05 -6.14
N PRO A 33 0.14 -8.47 -6.16
CA PRO A 33 -0.56 -8.20 -7.41
C PRO A 33 -0.01 -6.96 -8.15
N LEU A 34 0.89 -6.18 -7.54
CA LEU A 34 1.46 -4.96 -8.12
C LEU A 34 3.00 -4.96 -8.08
N PRO A 35 3.67 -5.91 -8.76
CA PRO A 35 5.12 -6.07 -8.63
C PRO A 35 5.90 -4.83 -9.08
N ALA A 36 5.40 -4.08 -10.07
CA ALA A 36 6.01 -2.83 -10.53
C ALA A 36 6.02 -1.72 -9.46
N HIS A 37 5.18 -1.83 -8.42
CA HIS A 37 5.08 -0.85 -7.34
C HIS A 37 5.56 -1.40 -5.99
N ALA A 38 6.01 -2.66 -5.92
CA ALA A 38 6.36 -3.32 -4.68
C ALA A 38 7.45 -2.59 -3.88
N ASP A 39 8.50 -2.09 -4.55
CA ASP A 39 9.57 -1.37 -3.87
C ASP A 39 9.12 0.00 -3.36
N ARG A 40 8.24 0.68 -4.12
CA ARG A 40 7.68 1.97 -3.69
C ARG A 40 6.69 1.80 -2.53
N LEU A 41 5.92 0.72 -2.53
CA LEU A 41 5.07 0.35 -1.39
C LEU A 41 5.91 0.09 -0.13
N ARG A 42 7.02 -0.66 -0.25
CA ARG A 42 7.95 -0.88 0.87
C ARG A 42 8.59 0.43 1.35
N ALA A 43 8.99 1.32 0.43
CA ALA A 43 9.52 2.62 0.80
C ALA A 43 8.48 3.47 1.54
N ALA A 44 7.21 3.44 1.10
CA ALA A 44 6.11 4.12 1.77
C ALA A 44 5.83 3.58 3.19
N ALA A 45 5.98 2.28 3.42
CA ALA A 45 5.90 1.68 4.75
C ALA A 45 7.02 2.17 5.66
N ARG A 46 8.27 2.12 5.19
CA ARG A 46 9.43 2.64 5.94
C ARG A 46 9.28 4.13 6.28
N ASP A 47 8.96 4.96 5.28
CA ASP A 47 8.73 6.39 5.47
C ASP A 47 7.64 6.66 6.52
N PHE A 48 6.61 5.81 6.60
CA PHE A 48 5.58 5.90 7.63
C PHE A 48 6.10 5.51 9.01
N ASP A 49 6.77 4.36 9.13
CA ASP A 49 7.29 3.87 10.41
C ASP A 49 8.36 4.80 10.99
N ASP A 50 9.14 5.40 10.11
CA ASP A 50 10.16 6.37 10.46
C ASP A 50 9.59 7.67 11.06
N VAL A 51 8.38 8.05 10.63
CA VAL A 51 7.65 9.19 11.21
C VAL A 51 6.93 8.78 12.50
N VAL A 52 6.29 7.61 12.52
CA VAL A 52 5.45 7.17 13.65
C VAL A 52 6.28 6.65 14.82
N TYR A 53 7.31 5.86 14.53
CA TYR A 53 8.16 5.17 15.51
C TYR A 53 9.58 5.70 15.53
N GLY A 54 10.11 6.16 14.38
CA GLY A 54 11.48 6.66 14.25
C GLY A 54 11.70 8.11 14.71
N GLY A 55 10.66 8.80 15.17
CA GLY A 55 10.75 10.19 15.65
C GLY A 55 11.09 11.23 14.58
N ARG A 56 11.01 10.87 13.29
CA ARG A 56 11.30 11.79 12.20
C ARG A 56 10.09 12.64 11.86
N HIS A 57 10.34 13.89 11.45
CA HIS A 57 9.26 14.74 10.97
C HIS A 57 8.89 14.37 9.54
N ALA A 58 7.59 14.22 9.27
CA ALA A 58 7.10 14.09 7.90
C ALA A 58 7.45 15.36 7.11
N THR A 59 8.14 15.19 5.98
CA THR A 59 8.48 16.31 5.09
C THR A 59 7.43 16.45 4.00
N ALA A 60 7.42 17.62 3.34
CA ALA A 60 6.60 17.83 2.14
C ALA A 60 6.92 16.81 1.04
N GLU A 61 8.18 16.40 0.94
CA GLU A 61 8.63 15.37 0.00
C GLU A 61 8.05 13.99 0.33
N THR A 62 8.11 13.55 1.60
CA THR A 62 7.49 12.29 2.04
C THR A 62 6.00 12.28 1.73
N TYR A 63 5.32 13.40 1.97
CA TYR A 63 3.91 13.55 1.63
C TYR A 63 3.65 13.46 0.12
N ALA A 64 4.46 14.14 -0.70
CA ALA A 64 4.33 14.12 -2.16
C ALA A 64 4.53 12.71 -2.72
N ARG A 65 5.56 11.98 -2.27
CA ARG A 65 5.80 10.58 -2.68
C ARG A 65 4.63 9.66 -2.37
N LEU A 66 4.05 9.76 -1.17
CA LEU A 66 2.87 8.99 -0.78
C LEU A 66 1.64 9.35 -1.64
N ARG A 67 1.50 10.61 -2.06
CA ARG A 67 0.40 11.06 -2.91
C ARG A 67 0.55 10.62 -4.35
N GLU A 68 1.73 10.70 -4.92
CA GLU A 68 2.00 10.19 -6.26
C GLU A 68 1.79 8.68 -6.31
N LEU A 69 2.29 7.95 -5.31
CA LEU A 69 2.09 6.51 -5.24
C LEU A 69 0.60 6.15 -5.17
N ASP A 70 -0.20 6.85 -4.35
CA ASP A 70 -1.66 6.65 -4.27
C ASP A 70 -2.34 6.83 -5.65
N VAL A 71 -1.97 7.88 -6.39
CA VAL A 71 -2.51 8.16 -7.74
C VAL A 71 -2.10 7.08 -8.75
N GLU A 72 -0.83 6.67 -8.75
CA GLU A 72 -0.34 5.63 -9.65
C GLU A 72 -1.01 4.30 -9.37
N LEU A 73 -1.12 3.92 -8.10
CA LEU A 73 -1.77 2.69 -7.68
C LEU A 73 -3.19 2.65 -8.22
N GLN A 74 -3.97 3.74 -8.11
CA GLN A 74 -5.35 3.81 -8.63
C GLN A 74 -5.46 3.45 -10.12
N GLN A 75 -4.45 3.77 -10.92
CA GLN A 75 -4.41 3.50 -12.37
C GLN A 75 -3.70 2.17 -12.73
N ALA A 76 -2.99 1.57 -11.77
CA ALA A 76 -2.23 0.35 -12.00
C ALA A 76 -3.14 -0.83 -12.32
N ARG A 77 -2.75 -1.65 -13.31
CA ARG A 77 -3.43 -2.90 -13.63
C ARG A 77 -2.79 -4.03 -12.82
N PRO A 78 -3.51 -4.64 -11.87
CA PRO A 78 -2.95 -5.71 -11.05
C PRO A 78 -2.76 -6.99 -11.85
N LEU A 79 -1.69 -7.71 -11.54
CA LEU A 79 -1.49 -9.09 -11.97
C LEU A 79 -2.27 -9.98 -11.00
N LEU A 80 -3.51 -10.30 -11.36
CA LEU A 80 -4.34 -11.22 -10.59
C LEU A 80 -4.08 -12.63 -11.12
N ASP A 81 -3.48 -13.49 -10.30
CA ASP A 81 -3.54 -14.91 -10.55
C ASP A 81 -5.02 -15.33 -10.47
N ALA A 82 -5.52 -16.01 -11.51
CA ALA A 82 -6.94 -16.32 -11.70
C ALA A 82 -7.57 -17.18 -10.56
N ASP A 83 -6.76 -17.62 -9.59
CA ASP A 83 -7.12 -18.59 -8.57
C ASP A 83 -7.73 -17.97 -7.30
N ARG A 84 -7.56 -16.66 -7.07
CA ARG A 84 -8.06 -15.99 -5.86
C ARG A 84 -9.55 -15.66 -5.86
N ALA A 85 -10.23 -15.85 -6.99
CA ALA A 85 -11.65 -15.51 -7.17
C ALA A 85 -12.62 -16.63 -6.73
N LEU A 86 -12.12 -17.83 -6.41
CA LEU A 86 -12.97 -19.00 -6.09
C LEU A 86 -13.18 -19.26 -4.60
N ASP A 87 -12.41 -18.62 -3.70
CA ASP A 87 -12.49 -18.86 -2.25
C ASP A 87 -13.49 -17.96 -1.49
N ALA A 88 -14.27 -17.14 -2.20
CA ALA A 88 -15.20 -16.19 -1.60
C ALA A 88 -16.69 -16.60 -1.65
N VAL A 89 -17.01 -17.90 -1.74
CA VAL A 89 -18.39 -18.43 -1.76
C VAL A 89 -18.71 -19.25 -0.54
#